data_AF-X0LBT8-F1
#
_entry.id   AF-X0LBT8-F1
#
_cell.length_a   1.000
_cell.length_b   1.000
_cell.length_c   1.000
_cell.angle_alpha   90.00
_cell.angle_beta   90.00
_cell.angle_gamma   90.00
#
_symmetry.space_group_name_H-M   'P 1'
#
loop_
_entity.id
_entity.type
_entity.pdbx_description
1 polymer ?
#
loop_
_entity_poly.entity_id
_entity_poly.type
_entity_poly.pdbx_seq_one_letter_code
_entity_poly.pdbx_strand_id
1 'polypeptide(L)'
;MPRIISHVSGAQWEKDGPQSPTQKFFKQYVNAVDSRGYDSGSGLKFYSKDVIFHNQNNAVYHGGDEMWAWMKKLFDVFERIQHDWIHFLEIERDDGTSQIYTQNIRNLWLRGNKESKPTVSIPITMIAIIGKSGSDETPEGLHFKEVWLYWDTALLLPHLPKDAVVFQTKNVLHRDKDLTQ
;
A
#
# COMPACT_ATOMS: atom_id res chain seq x y z
N MET A 1 5.40 -10.76 -25.01
CA MET A 1 4.42 -9.66 -25.05
C MET A 1 3.57 -9.72 -23.79
N PRO A 2 3.33 -8.58 -23.13
CA PRO A 2 2.50 -8.54 -21.92
C PRO A 2 1.10 -9.10 -22.17
N ARG A 3 0.57 -9.83 -21.20
CA ARG A 3 -0.72 -10.51 -21.31
C ARG A 3 -1.60 -10.19 -20.11
N ILE A 4 -2.84 -9.81 -20.36
CA ILE A 4 -3.84 -9.68 -19.29
C ILE A 4 -4.13 -11.08 -18.74
N ILE A 5 -3.88 -11.27 -17.44
CA ILE A 5 -4.15 -12.51 -16.71
C ILE A 5 -5.53 -12.48 -16.11
N SER A 6 -5.89 -11.35 -15.50
CA SER A 6 -7.16 -11.20 -14.83
C SER A 6 -7.61 -9.75 -14.81
N HIS A 7 -8.92 -9.55 -14.84
CA HIS A 7 -9.56 -8.25 -14.68
C HIS A 7 -10.82 -8.50 -13.86
N VAL A 8 -10.79 -8.07 -12.59
CA VAL A 8 -11.79 -8.41 -11.58
C VAL A 8 -12.41 -7.12 -11.04
N SER A 9 -13.73 -7.09 -10.96
CA SER A 9 -14.46 -5.99 -10.29
C SER A 9 -14.47 -6.19 -8.78
N GLY A 10 -14.72 -5.13 -8.01
CA GLY A 10 -14.87 -5.22 -6.55
C GLY A 10 -15.94 -6.21 -6.12
N ALA A 11 -17.11 -6.22 -6.79
CA ALA A 11 -18.18 -7.17 -6.50
C ALA A 11 -17.75 -8.63 -6.72
N GLN A 12 -16.97 -8.89 -7.78
CA GLN A 12 -16.45 -10.22 -8.05
C GLN A 12 -15.34 -10.60 -7.05
N TRP A 13 -14.50 -9.65 -6.67
CA TRP A 13 -13.47 -9.84 -5.65
C TRP A 13 -14.07 -10.24 -4.30
N GLU A 14 -15.14 -9.57 -3.87
CA GLU A 14 -15.84 -9.90 -2.62
C GLU A 14 -16.53 -11.27 -2.67
N LYS A 15 -17.08 -11.65 -3.83
CA LYS A 15 -17.79 -12.91 -4.00
C LYS A 15 -16.85 -14.11 -4.10
N ASP A 16 -15.84 -14.01 -4.96
CA ASP A 16 -15.02 -15.15 -5.37
C ASP A 16 -13.69 -15.19 -4.59
N GLY A 17 -13.23 -14.04 -4.07
CA GLY A 17 -11.92 -13.89 -3.44
C GLY A 17 -10.76 -13.97 -4.43
N PRO A 18 -9.50 -13.90 -3.94
CA PRO A 18 -8.31 -13.94 -4.79
C PRO A 18 -8.08 -15.32 -5.43
N GLN A 19 -7.94 -15.35 -6.75
CA GLN A 19 -7.80 -16.57 -7.56
C GLN A 19 -6.35 -16.87 -7.95
N SER A 20 -5.55 -15.85 -8.29
CA SER A 20 -4.14 -16.01 -8.67
C SER A 20 -3.19 -15.88 -7.47
N PRO A 21 -1.95 -16.41 -7.53
CA PRO A 21 -0.94 -16.16 -6.50
C PRO A 21 -0.70 -14.66 -6.27
N THR A 22 -0.65 -13.85 -7.33
CA THR A 22 -0.51 -12.38 -7.22
C THR A 22 -1.68 -11.75 -6.46
N GLN A 23 -2.92 -12.18 -6.73
CA GLN A 23 -4.10 -11.70 -6.03
C GLN A 23 -4.09 -12.11 -4.55
N LYS A 24 -3.68 -13.36 -4.24
CA LYS A 24 -3.57 -13.86 -2.87
C LYS A 24 -2.52 -13.10 -2.08
N PHE A 25 -1.35 -12.90 -2.67
CA PHE A 25 -0.28 -12.05 -2.13
C PHE A 25 -0.82 -10.64 -1.83
N PHE A 26 -1.48 -10.01 -2.79
CA PHE A 26 -2.02 -8.66 -2.62
C PHE A 26 -3.09 -8.59 -1.52
N LYS A 27 -4.00 -9.56 -1.46
CA LYS A 27 -5.01 -9.64 -0.39
C LYS A 27 -4.37 -9.79 0.98
N GLN A 28 -3.35 -10.63 1.11
CA GLN A 28 -2.61 -10.79 2.37
C GLN A 28 -1.91 -9.48 2.78
N TYR A 29 -1.34 -8.74 1.83
CA TYR A 29 -0.78 -7.41 2.09
C TYR A 29 -1.85 -6.43 2.59
N VAL A 30 -2.99 -6.31 1.89
CA VAL A 30 -4.07 -5.40 2.31
C VAL A 30 -4.61 -5.77 3.69
N ASN A 31 -4.82 -7.06 3.97
CA ASN A 31 -5.23 -7.52 5.30
C ASN A 31 -4.20 -7.15 6.37
N ALA A 32 -2.90 -7.21 6.07
CA ALA A 32 -1.86 -6.79 7.00
C ALA A 32 -1.89 -5.28 7.25
N VAL A 33 -2.17 -4.46 6.24
CA VAL A 33 -2.33 -3.01 6.42
C VAL A 33 -3.57 -2.70 7.27
N ASP A 34 -4.72 -3.29 6.95
CA ASP A 34 -5.99 -3.05 7.66
C ASP A 34 -5.95 -3.50 9.12
N SER A 35 -5.20 -4.57 9.41
CA SER A 35 -4.96 -5.08 10.77
C SER A 35 -3.77 -4.42 11.49
N ARG A 36 -3.19 -3.36 10.93
CA ARG A 36 -2.04 -2.64 11.49
C ARG A 36 -0.78 -3.50 11.71
N GLY A 37 -0.51 -4.46 10.82
CA GLY A 37 0.71 -5.29 10.84
C GLY A 37 2.01 -4.48 10.78
N TYR A 38 1.94 -3.20 10.41
CA TYR A 38 3.06 -2.26 10.49
C TYR A 38 3.47 -1.83 11.90
N ASP A 39 2.71 -2.18 12.94
CA ASP A 39 3.08 -1.85 14.32
C ASP A 39 4.18 -2.76 14.89
N SER A 40 4.28 -4.01 14.43
CA SER A 40 5.20 -5.04 14.96
C SER A 40 5.93 -5.89 13.91
N GLY A 41 5.65 -5.72 12.61
CA GLY A 41 6.26 -6.50 11.52
C GLY A 41 7.46 -5.84 10.84
N SER A 42 8.10 -6.59 9.94
CA SER A 42 9.07 -6.08 8.96
C SER A 42 8.42 -5.95 7.58
N GLY A 43 8.82 -4.92 6.83
CA GLY A 43 8.36 -4.73 5.47
C GLY A 43 8.87 -5.80 4.52
N LEU A 44 9.97 -6.49 4.86
CA LEU A 44 10.54 -7.58 4.07
C LEU A 44 9.62 -8.79 3.94
N LYS A 45 8.51 -8.85 4.69
CA LYS A 45 7.46 -9.83 4.45
C LYS A 45 6.76 -9.64 3.10
N PHE A 46 6.63 -8.39 2.63
CA PHE A 46 5.88 -8.05 1.42
C PHE A 46 6.73 -7.35 0.36
N TYR A 47 7.82 -6.71 0.75
CA TYR A 47 8.63 -5.86 -0.11
C TYR A 47 10.02 -6.44 -0.28
N SER A 48 10.57 -6.36 -1.50
CA SER A 48 12.00 -6.65 -1.66
C SER A 48 12.86 -5.60 -0.95
N LYS A 49 14.06 -6.01 -0.52
CA LYS A 49 15.07 -5.10 0.03
C LYS A 49 15.41 -3.92 -0.91
N ASP A 50 15.27 -4.13 -2.22
CA ASP A 50 15.59 -3.14 -3.26
C ASP A 50 14.32 -2.47 -3.85
N VAL A 51 13.15 -2.60 -3.18
CA VAL A 51 11.92 -1.98 -3.70
C VAL A 51 12.06 -0.46 -3.76
N ILE A 52 11.46 0.16 -4.77
CA ILE A 52 11.25 1.60 -4.81
C ILE A 52 9.75 1.84 -4.67
N PHE A 53 9.37 2.66 -3.69
CA PHE A 53 8.01 3.07 -3.46
C PHE A 53 7.86 4.56 -3.78
N HIS A 54 7.00 4.87 -4.74
CA HIS A 54 6.69 6.21 -5.21
C HIS A 54 5.34 6.65 -4.65
N ASN A 55 5.34 7.69 -3.83
CA ASN A 55 4.12 8.31 -3.34
C ASN A 55 3.68 9.45 -4.27
N GLN A 56 2.39 9.76 -4.33
CA GLN A 56 1.80 10.78 -5.21
C GLN A 56 2.37 12.19 -5.03
N ASN A 57 2.98 12.47 -3.88
CA ASN A 57 3.51 13.78 -3.52
C ASN A 57 5.03 13.91 -3.78
N ASN A 58 5.60 13.04 -4.61
CA ASN A 58 7.02 12.91 -4.94
C ASN A 58 7.92 12.36 -3.82
N ALA A 59 7.37 12.02 -2.65
CA ALA A 59 8.16 11.29 -1.67
C ALA A 59 8.46 9.87 -2.19
N VAL A 60 9.73 9.48 -2.09
CA VAL A 60 10.21 8.16 -2.50
C VAL A 60 10.80 7.46 -1.28
N TYR A 61 10.47 6.17 -1.13
CA TYR A 61 10.98 5.30 -0.07
C TYR A 61 11.71 4.10 -0.68
N HIS A 62 12.83 3.73 -0.08
CA HIS A 62 13.73 2.69 -0.59
C HIS A 62 13.80 1.50 0.36
N GLY A 63 13.44 0.33 -0.14
CA GLY A 63 13.46 -0.92 0.62
C GLY A 63 12.24 -1.12 1.51
N GLY A 64 11.99 -2.40 1.82
CA GLY A 64 10.79 -2.81 2.53
C GLY A 64 10.63 -2.21 3.92
N ASP A 65 11.69 -2.24 4.72
CA ASP A 65 11.62 -1.76 6.12
C ASP A 65 11.39 -0.25 6.21
N GLU A 66 11.97 0.52 5.28
CA GLU A 66 11.76 1.96 5.22
C GLU A 66 10.30 2.29 4.86
N MET A 67 9.75 1.61 3.84
CA MET A 67 8.35 1.74 3.46
C MET A 67 7.43 1.38 4.64
N TRP A 68 7.73 0.31 5.37
CA TRP A 68 6.95 -0.15 6.52
C TRP A 68 6.98 0.84 7.69
N ALA A 69 8.16 1.40 7.98
CA ALA A 69 8.32 2.44 8.99
C ALA A 69 7.58 3.73 8.62
N TRP A 70 7.55 4.09 7.33
CA TRP A 70 6.74 5.20 6.85
C TRP A 70 5.25 4.94 7.03
N MET A 71 4.74 3.75 6.67
CA MET A 71 3.34 3.40 6.90
C MET A 71 2.95 3.51 8.37
N LYS A 72 3.81 3.07 9.29
CA LYS A 72 3.58 3.22 10.72
C LYS A 72 3.39 4.69 11.11
N LYS A 73 4.28 5.58 10.67
CA LYS A 73 4.15 7.04 10.92
C LYS A 73 2.92 7.65 10.26
N LEU A 74 2.63 7.25 9.02
CA LEU A 74 1.49 7.74 8.24
C LEU A 74 0.17 7.40 8.92
N PHE A 75 0.05 6.17 9.41
CA PHE A 75 -1.20 5.63 9.91
C PHE A 75 -1.38 5.69 11.43
N ASP A 76 -0.39 6.22 12.15
CA ASP A 76 -0.48 6.35 13.60
C ASP A 76 -1.64 7.25 14.03
N VAL A 77 -2.05 8.23 13.22
CA VAL A 77 -3.16 9.15 13.54
C VAL A 77 -4.55 8.52 13.38
N PHE A 78 -4.65 7.33 12.79
CA PHE A 78 -5.92 6.66 12.53
C PHE A 78 -6.16 5.51 13.51
N GLU A 79 -7.39 5.43 14.00
CA GLU A 79 -7.90 4.31 14.80
C GLU A 79 -8.04 3.06 13.95
N ARG A 80 -8.60 3.21 12.74
CA ARG A 80 -8.96 2.11 11.84
C ARG A 80 -8.75 2.51 10.38
N ILE A 81 -8.38 1.51 9.59
CA ILE A 81 -8.28 1.59 8.13
C ILE A 81 -9.07 0.42 7.57
N GLN A 82 -9.75 0.65 6.46
CA GLN A 82 -10.40 -0.39 5.68
C GLN A 82 -10.33 -0.03 4.21
N HIS A 83 -10.12 -1.02 3.34
CA HIS A 83 -10.18 -0.84 1.90
C HIS A 83 -11.41 -1.54 1.30
N ASP A 84 -12.26 -0.76 0.63
CA ASP A 84 -13.35 -1.30 -0.18
C ASP A 84 -12.91 -1.40 -1.64
N TRP A 85 -13.14 -2.55 -2.25
CA TRP A 85 -12.61 -2.88 -3.57
C TRP A 85 -13.44 -2.29 -4.69
N ILE A 86 -12.78 -1.68 -5.68
CA ILE A 86 -13.44 -1.24 -6.92
C ILE A 86 -12.97 -2.13 -8.08
N HIS A 87 -11.66 -2.34 -8.20
CA HIS A 87 -11.08 -2.95 -9.38
C HIS A 87 -9.69 -3.55 -9.12
N PHE A 88 -9.39 -4.66 -9.80
CA PHE A 88 -8.08 -5.30 -9.85
C PHE A 88 -7.80 -5.78 -11.28
N LEU A 89 -6.68 -5.35 -11.85
CA LEU A 89 -6.16 -5.81 -13.14
C LEU A 89 -4.76 -6.38 -12.94
N GLU A 90 -4.53 -7.59 -13.44
CA GLU A 90 -3.24 -8.25 -13.46
C GLU A 90 -2.76 -8.46 -14.89
N ILE A 91 -1.52 -8.10 -15.13
CA ILE A 91 -0.83 -8.27 -16.40
C ILE A 91 0.46 -9.03 -16.14
N GLU A 92 0.64 -10.16 -16.81
CA GLU A 92 1.92 -10.88 -16.87
C GLU A 92 2.85 -10.15 -17.83
N ARG A 93 4.09 -9.91 -17.38
CA ARG A 93 5.14 -9.23 -18.13
C ARG A 93 6.11 -10.24 -18.75
N ASP A 94 6.87 -9.77 -19.74
CA ASP A 94 7.83 -10.59 -20.48
C ASP A 94 9.00 -11.08 -19.63
N ASP A 95 9.29 -10.39 -18.53
CA ASP A 95 10.33 -10.73 -17.55
C ASP A 95 9.85 -11.76 -16.49
N GLY A 96 8.61 -12.25 -16.62
CA GLY A 96 8.00 -13.19 -15.68
C GLY A 96 7.48 -12.57 -14.38
N THR A 97 7.47 -11.24 -14.27
CA THR A 97 6.80 -10.52 -13.17
C THR A 97 5.34 -10.21 -13.51
N SER A 98 4.54 -9.95 -12.48
CA SER A 98 3.16 -9.45 -12.65
C SER A 98 3.13 -7.96 -12.39
N GLN A 99 2.45 -7.21 -13.25
CA GLN A 99 2.05 -5.84 -12.99
C GLN A 99 0.59 -5.80 -12.60
N ILE A 100 0.30 -5.15 -11.48
CA ILE A 100 -1.07 -4.94 -11.02
C ILE A 100 -1.46 -3.48 -11.11
N TYR A 101 -2.74 -3.26 -11.39
CA TYR A 101 -3.42 -1.98 -11.23
C TYR A 101 -4.63 -2.23 -10.34
N THR A 102 -4.73 -1.49 -9.25
CA THR A 102 -5.82 -1.66 -8.30
C THR A 102 -6.48 -0.32 -8.04
N GLN A 103 -7.80 -0.32 -7.87
CA GLN A 103 -8.56 0.83 -7.43
C GLN A 103 -9.40 0.42 -6.23
N ASN A 104 -9.35 1.23 -5.18
CA ASN A 104 -10.07 1.00 -3.94
C ASN A 104 -10.57 2.33 -3.36
N ILE A 105 -11.52 2.25 -2.43
CA ILE A 105 -11.82 3.33 -1.50
C ILE A 105 -11.13 3.00 -0.17
N ARG A 106 -10.22 3.87 0.26
CA ARG A 106 -9.59 3.80 1.58
C ARG A 106 -10.44 4.57 2.58
N ASN A 107 -11.07 3.85 3.48
CA ASN A 107 -11.85 4.39 4.59
C ASN A 107 -10.94 4.57 5.82
N LEU A 108 -10.93 5.78 6.37
CA LEU A 108 -10.05 6.16 7.47
C LEU A 108 -10.87 6.70 8.65
N TRP A 109 -10.62 6.15 9.83
CA TRP A 109 -11.17 6.64 11.09
C TRP A 109 -10.04 7.30 11.86
N LEU A 110 -10.15 8.60 12.15
CA LEU A 110 -9.19 9.23 13.07
C LEU A 110 -9.28 8.63 14.46
N ARG A 111 -8.17 8.65 15.21
CA ARG A 111 -8.18 8.30 16.63
C ARG A 111 -9.28 9.07 17.37
N GLY A 112 -10.07 8.33 18.16
CA GLY A 112 -11.23 8.86 18.87
C GLY A 112 -12.56 8.73 18.11
N ASN A 113 -12.55 8.50 16.79
CA ASN A 113 -13.77 8.16 16.07
C ASN A 113 -14.15 6.68 16.32
N LYS A 114 -15.21 6.46 17.09
CA LYS A 114 -15.77 5.13 17.41
C LYS A 114 -17.04 4.81 16.62
N GLU A 115 -17.43 5.68 15.70
CA GLU A 115 -18.62 5.52 14.88
C GLU A 115 -18.43 4.45 13.81
N SER A 116 -19.55 3.94 13.29
CA SER A 116 -19.54 2.99 12.18
C SER A 116 -19.00 3.61 10.89
N LYS A 117 -19.19 4.92 10.69
CA LYS A 117 -18.79 5.65 9.46
C LYS A 117 -17.37 6.19 9.55
N PRO A 118 -16.58 6.15 8.46
CA PRO A 118 -15.24 6.72 8.44
C PRO A 118 -15.28 8.22 8.62
N THR A 119 -14.15 8.77 9.09
CA THR A 119 -13.92 10.22 9.11
C THR A 119 -13.81 10.74 7.67
N VAL A 120 -13.10 9.99 6.83
CA VAL A 120 -12.94 10.30 5.42
C VAL A 120 -12.79 9.01 4.61
N SER A 121 -13.33 9.03 3.39
CA SER A 121 -13.19 7.96 2.39
C SER A 121 -12.44 8.52 1.19
N ILE A 122 -11.30 7.91 0.84
CA ILE A 122 -10.36 8.45 -0.15
C ILE A 122 -10.19 7.44 -1.30
N PRO A 123 -10.47 7.82 -2.55
CA PRO A 123 -10.11 7.01 -3.70
C PRO A 123 -8.60 6.80 -3.78
N ILE A 124 -8.18 5.56 -3.97
CA ILE A 124 -6.77 5.18 -4.07
C ILE A 124 -6.54 4.24 -5.24
N THR A 125 -5.46 4.50 -5.98
CA THR A 125 -4.93 3.62 -7.01
C THR A 125 -3.52 3.19 -6.63
N MET A 126 -3.27 1.89 -6.66
CA MET A 126 -1.91 1.34 -6.54
C MET A 126 -1.55 0.61 -7.82
N ILE A 127 -0.39 0.98 -8.37
CA ILE A 127 0.26 0.28 -9.47
C ILE A 127 1.48 -0.39 -8.87
N ALA A 128 1.69 -1.67 -9.13
CA ALA A 128 2.86 -2.36 -8.60
C ALA A 128 3.40 -3.42 -9.54
N ILE A 129 4.72 -3.61 -9.48
CA ILE A 129 5.43 -4.76 -10.05
C ILE A 129 5.65 -5.75 -8.93
N ILE A 130 5.22 -7.00 -9.14
CA ILE A 130 5.31 -8.11 -8.20
C ILE A 130 6.10 -9.23 -8.85
N GLY A 131 7.06 -9.79 -8.14
CA GLY A 131 7.87 -10.90 -8.63
C GLY A 131 8.36 -11.79 -7.52
N LYS A 132 9.08 -12.86 -7.89
CA LYS A 132 9.63 -13.83 -6.94
C LYS A 132 10.43 -13.15 -5.83
N SER A 133 10.15 -13.51 -4.58
CA SER A 133 10.92 -13.02 -3.43
C SER A 133 12.27 -13.71 -3.31
N GLY A 134 12.37 -14.97 -3.76
CA GLY A 134 13.51 -15.85 -3.49
C GLY A 134 13.45 -16.52 -2.11
N SER A 135 12.33 -16.43 -1.39
CA SER A 135 12.09 -17.06 -0.10
C SER A 135 10.67 -17.63 0.00
N ASP A 136 10.57 -18.88 0.46
CA ASP A 136 9.28 -19.57 0.68
C ASP A 136 8.54 -19.06 1.93
N GLU A 137 9.18 -18.22 2.76
CA GLU A 137 8.59 -17.63 3.97
C GLU A 137 7.70 -16.42 3.67
N THR A 138 7.77 -15.92 2.44
CA THR A 138 7.00 -14.75 1.98
C THR A 138 5.67 -15.20 1.43
N PRO A 139 4.59 -14.41 1.57
CA PRO A 139 3.28 -14.75 1.02
C PRO A 139 3.37 -15.11 -0.47
N GLU A 140 2.94 -16.32 -0.81
CA GLU A 140 2.97 -16.86 -2.18
C GLU A 140 4.37 -16.89 -2.84
N GLY A 141 5.46 -16.74 -2.06
CA GLY A 141 6.82 -16.62 -2.61
C GLY A 141 7.05 -15.33 -3.41
N LEU A 142 6.29 -14.28 -3.13
CA LEU A 142 6.26 -13.03 -3.89
C LEU A 142 6.66 -11.82 -3.06
N HIS A 143 7.18 -10.80 -3.75
CA HIS A 143 7.47 -9.47 -3.24
C HIS A 143 7.01 -8.39 -4.20
N PHE A 144 6.64 -7.23 -3.67
CA PHE A 144 6.66 -5.98 -4.40
C PHE A 144 8.10 -5.63 -4.78
N LYS A 145 8.31 -5.34 -6.06
CA LYS A 145 9.58 -4.91 -6.67
C LYS A 145 9.59 -3.40 -6.95
N GLU A 146 8.43 -2.84 -7.26
CA GLU A 146 8.23 -1.40 -7.41
C GLU A 146 6.76 -1.06 -7.18
N VAL A 147 6.48 0.10 -6.59
CA VAL A 147 5.11 0.52 -6.27
C VAL A 147 4.92 2.01 -6.55
N TRP A 148 3.81 2.37 -7.17
CA TRP A 148 3.30 3.73 -7.24
C TRP A 148 1.94 3.81 -6.56
N LEU A 149 1.79 4.76 -5.65
CA LEU A 149 0.56 4.99 -4.91
C LEU A 149 -0.01 6.38 -5.21
N TYR A 150 -1.23 6.42 -5.72
CA TYR A 150 -1.97 7.63 -6.04
C TYR A 150 -3.25 7.69 -5.20
N TRP A 151 -3.44 8.77 -4.45
CA TRP A 151 -4.60 8.97 -3.60
C TRP A 151 -4.85 10.45 -3.36
N ASP A 152 -6.12 10.84 -3.21
CA ASP A 152 -6.51 12.22 -3.02
C ASP A 152 -6.34 12.65 -1.55
N THR A 153 -5.10 12.99 -1.19
CA THR A 153 -4.77 13.43 0.16
C THR A 153 -5.33 14.81 0.50
N ALA A 154 -5.83 15.59 -0.46
CA ALA A 154 -6.44 16.89 -0.15
C ALA A 154 -7.69 16.73 0.74
N LEU A 155 -8.38 15.59 0.64
CA LEU A 155 -9.51 15.24 1.50
C LEU A 155 -9.15 15.13 2.99
N LEU A 156 -7.86 15.02 3.33
CA LEU A 156 -7.39 15.01 4.72
C LEU A 156 -7.11 16.40 5.30
N LEU A 157 -7.04 17.45 4.47
CA LEU A 157 -6.69 18.81 4.92
C LEU A 157 -7.62 19.37 6.01
N PRO A 158 -8.94 19.10 6.00
CA PRO A 158 -9.83 19.56 7.08
C PRO A 158 -9.64 18.80 8.40
N HIS A 159 -8.93 17.67 8.38
CA HIS A 159 -8.90 16.69 9.47
C HIS A 159 -7.52 16.58 10.13
N LEU A 160 -6.46 16.97 9.43
CA LEU A 160 -5.08 16.82 9.87
C LEU A 160 -4.34 18.16 9.76
N PRO A 161 -3.35 18.40 10.65
CA PRO A 161 -2.53 19.60 10.56
C PRO A 161 -1.65 19.55 9.30
N LYS A 162 -1.27 20.72 8.77
CA LYS A 162 -0.52 20.84 7.51
C LYS A 162 0.85 20.16 7.53
N ASP A 163 1.42 19.96 8.71
CA ASP A 163 2.69 19.29 8.93
C ASP A 163 2.56 17.76 9.11
N ALA A 164 1.35 17.21 9.03
CA ALA A 164 1.14 15.76 9.09
C ALA A 164 1.93 15.01 8.00
N VAL A 165 2.35 13.79 8.33
CA VAL A 165 3.20 12.93 7.47
C VAL A 165 2.65 12.77 6.05
N VAL A 166 1.33 12.66 5.91
CA VAL A 166 0.65 12.49 4.62
C VAL A 166 0.88 13.64 3.63
N PHE A 167 1.16 14.85 4.13
CA PHE A 167 1.41 16.03 3.31
C PHE A 167 2.89 16.26 2.99
N GLN A 168 3.80 15.44 3.54
CA GLN A 168 5.23 15.61 3.37
C GLN A 168 5.71 15.09 2.01
N THR A 169 6.26 15.98 1.20
CA THR A 169 6.75 15.70 -0.17
C THR A 169 8.16 15.11 -0.22
N LYS A 170 8.79 14.95 0.95
CA LYS A 170 10.10 14.33 1.11
C LYS A 170 9.98 13.14 2.04
N ASN A 171 10.92 12.21 1.91
CA ASN A 171 11.05 11.09 2.82
C ASN A 171 11.25 11.57 4.27
N VAL A 172 10.27 11.28 5.12
CA VAL A 172 10.23 11.74 6.52
C VAL A 172 11.13 10.93 7.46
N LEU A 173 11.76 9.86 6.97
CA LEU A 173 12.66 9.00 7.75
C LEU A 173 14.13 9.46 7.69
N HIS A 174 14.48 10.30 6.71
CA HIS A 174 15.83 10.85 6.57
C HIS A 174 16.01 12.27 7.11
N ARG A 175 14.96 12.89 7.68
CA ARG A 175 15.00 14.28 8.18
C ARG A 175 16.02 14.54 9.30
N ASP A 176 16.45 13.50 10.02
CA ASP A 176 17.33 13.67 11.19
C ASP A 176 18.83 13.73 10.85
N LYS A 177 19.22 13.58 9.57
CA LYS A 177 20.65 13.64 9.18
C LYS A 177 21.17 15.04 8.87
N ASP A 178 20.30 16.03 8.66
CA ASP A 178 20.69 17.37 8.22
C ASP A 178 20.79 18.40 9.36
N LEU A 179 20.51 18.01 10.61
CA LEU A 179 20.58 18.90 11.80
C LEU A 179 21.81 18.67 12.67
N THR A 180 22.79 17.90 12.21
CA THR A 180 24.04 17.61 12.94
C THR A 180 25.32 17.90 12.14
N GLN A 181 25.27 18.83 11.19
CA GLN A 181 26.49 19.44 10.61
C GLN A 181 26.63 20.89 11.03
#